data_AF-A0A653TD44-F1
#
_entry.id   AF-A0A653TD44-F1
#
_cell.length_a   1.000
_cell.length_b   1.000
_cell.length_c   1.000
_cell.angle_alpha   90.00
_cell.angle_beta   90.00
_cell.angle_gamma   90.00
#
_symmetry.space_group_name_H-M   'P 1'
#
loop_
_entity.id
_entity.type
_entity.pdbx_description
1 polymer ?
#
loop_
_entity_poly.entity_id
_entity_poly.type
_entity_poly.pdbx_seq_one_letter_code
_entity_poly.pdbx_strand_id
1 'polypeptide(L)'
;MAAKKPTTKKPAAAKTERPKYQTVDQTFIGQTSDGELRVPLRLKTSVMRAARKIGAEGGDDIDILFQVLEGIGNAKAQEVLDNLDVLEATEFAEAYFGAYEKMRKASLGEPGSSSK
;
A
#
# COMPACT_ATOMS: atom_id res chain seq x y z
N MET A 1 -15.51 -18.26 -57.21
CA MET A 1 -15.68 -16.94 -56.57
C MET A 1 -15.14 -17.05 -55.14
N ALA A 2 -14.15 -16.22 -54.80
CA ALA A 2 -13.29 -16.40 -53.64
C ALA A 2 -13.96 -16.00 -52.32
N ALA A 3 -13.82 -16.85 -51.30
CA ALA A 3 -14.23 -16.62 -49.93
C ALA A 3 -13.35 -15.52 -49.28
N LYS A 4 -13.99 -14.48 -48.75
CA LYS A 4 -13.32 -13.51 -47.86
C LYS A 4 -13.89 -13.66 -46.45
N LYS A 5 -13.12 -14.31 -45.57
CA LYS A 5 -13.29 -14.21 -44.11
C LYS A 5 -12.62 -12.91 -43.64
N PRO A 6 -13.30 -12.00 -42.93
CA PRO A 6 -12.63 -10.97 -42.15
C PRO A 6 -12.35 -11.49 -40.73
N THR A 7 -11.10 -11.88 -40.54
CA THR A 7 -10.27 -11.73 -39.33
C THR A 7 -10.95 -11.22 -38.06
N THR A 8 -11.17 -12.15 -37.12
CA THR A 8 -11.37 -11.87 -35.69
C THR A 8 -10.13 -11.14 -35.16
N LYS A 9 -10.27 -9.85 -34.84
CA LYS A 9 -9.27 -9.12 -34.06
C LYS A 9 -9.12 -9.82 -32.71
N LYS A 10 -8.00 -10.53 -32.52
CA LYS A 10 -7.54 -11.02 -31.22
C LYS A 10 -7.52 -9.82 -30.26
N PRO A 11 -8.27 -9.83 -29.15
CA PRO A 11 -8.12 -8.77 -28.16
C PRO A 11 -6.66 -8.78 -27.71
N ALA A 12 -6.00 -7.62 -27.84
CA ALA A 12 -4.71 -7.38 -27.23
C ALA A 12 -4.82 -7.81 -25.76
N ALA A 13 -3.89 -8.65 -25.33
CA ALA A 13 -3.81 -9.12 -23.95
C ALA A 13 -4.05 -7.94 -23.02
N ALA A 14 -5.11 -8.03 -22.21
CA ALA A 14 -5.32 -7.14 -21.10
C ALA A 14 -3.99 -7.11 -20.34
N LYS A 15 -3.29 -5.97 -20.38
CA LYS A 15 -2.19 -5.71 -19.47
C LYS A 15 -2.82 -5.93 -18.11
N THR A 16 -2.45 -7.02 -17.44
CA THR A 16 -2.85 -7.26 -16.06
C THR A 16 -2.22 -6.11 -15.30
N GLU A 17 -2.98 -5.02 -15.13
CA GLU A 17 -2.57 -3.86 -14.37
C GLU A 17 -2.22 -4.40 -13.00
N ARG A 18 -0.91 -4.51 -12.73
CA ARG A 18 -0.47 -4.93 -11.41
C ARG A 18 -1.07 -3.91 -10.46
N PRO A 19 -1.76 -4.34 -9.40
CA PRO A 19 -2.38 -3.38 -8.49
C PRO A 19 -1.29 -2.44 -7.97
N LYS A 20 -1.53 -1.12 -8.06
CA LYS A 20 -0.59 -0.07 -7.61
C LYS A 20 -0.11 -0.34 -6.18
N TYR A 21 -0.99 -0.95 -5.38
CA TYR A 21 -0.72 -1.40 -4.02
C TYR A 21 -1.08 -2.87 -3.83
N GLN A 22 -0.18 -3.66 -3.28
CA GLN A 22 -0.36 -5.07 -2.99
C GLN A 22 0.11 -5.39 -1.57
N THR A 23 -0.55 -6.32 -0.89
CA THR A 23 -0.02 -6.92 0.34
C THR A 23 0.43 -8.35 0.06
N VAL A 24 1.67 -8.68 0.42
CA VAL A 24 2.27 -10.02 0.29
C VAL A 24 2.94 -10.38 1.62
N ASP A 25 2.60 -11.53 2.20
CA ASP A 25 3.24 -12.05 3.42
C ASP A 25 3.42 -11.00 4.53
N GLN A 26 2.35 -10.25 4.83
CA GLN A 26 2.34 -9.18 5.85
C GLN A 26 3.24 -7.97 5.53
N THR A 27 3.62 -7.80 4.27
CA THR A 27 4.34 -6.65 3.75
C THR A 27 3.46 -5.94 2.73
N PHE A 28 3.25 -4.65 2.93
CA PHE A 28 2.62 -3.78 1.96
C PHE A 28 3.66 -3.34 0.94
N ILE A 29 3.32 -3.45 -0.34
CA ILE A 29 4.17 -3.12 -1.48
C ILE A 29 3.39 -2.11 -2.31
N GLY A 30 3.92 -0.91 -2.47
CA GLY A 30 3.40 0.09 -3.41
C GLY A 30 4.37 0.31 -4.55
N GLN A 31 3.87 0.26 -5.78
CA GLN A 31 4.59 0.75 -6.94
C GLN A 31 4.28 2.24 -7.11
N THR A 32 5.30 3.05 -6.91
CA THR A 32 5.25 4.50 -7.07
C THR A 32 6.05 4.93 -8.29
N SER A 33 5.95 6.19 -8.67
CA SER A 33 6.65 6.73 -9.85
C SER A 33 8.17 6.72 -9.68
N ASP A 34 8.64 6.85 -8.43
CA ASP A 34 10.05 6.92 -8.08
C ASP A 34 10.65 5.54 -7.72
N GLY A 35 9.81 4.59 -7.33
CA GLY A 35 10.24 3.22 -7.09
C GLY A 35 9.24 2.33 -6.38
N GLU A 36 9.71 1.16 -5.97
CA GLU A 36 8.92 0.22 -5.18
C GLU A 36 9.15 0.47 -3.69
N LEU A 37 8.08 0.85 -3.00
CA LEU A 37 8.01 1.01 -1.55
C LEU A 37 7.54 -0.29 -0.91
N ARG A 38 8.35 -0.84 0.00
CA ARG A 38 7.99 -2.04 0.78
C ARG A 38 7.92 -1.68 2.24
N VAL A 39 6.78 -1.88 2.87
CA VAL A 39 6.56 -1.53 4.27
C VAL A 39 5.92 -2.71 4.99
N PRO A 40 6.56 -3.27 6.03
CA PRO A 40 5.95 -4.32 6.83
C PRO A 40 4.67 -3.79 7.51
N LEU A 41 3.60 -4.58 7.48
CA LEU A 41 2.37 -4.31 8.21
C LEU A 41 2.48 -4.71 9.69
N ARG A 42 3.48 -5.52 10.04
CA ARG A 42 3.79 -5.81 11.45
C ARG A 42 4.64 -4.71 12.06
N LEU A 43 3.97 -3.77 12.71
CA LEU A 43 4.62 -2.68 13.42
C LEU A 43 4.84 -3.04 14.89
N LYS A 44 6.01 -2.68 15.44
CA LYS A 44 6.26 -2.77 16.88
C LYS A 44 5.37 -1.76 17.61
N THR A 45 4.96 -2.10 18.82
CA THR A 45 4.14 -1.21 19.68
C THR A 45 4.82 0.12 19.98
N SER A 46 6.16 0.16 20.00
CA SER A 46 6.95 1.40 20.11
C SER A 46 6.72 2.35 18.93
N VAL A 47 6.67 1.82 17.71
CA VAL A 47 6.42 2.59 16.48
C VAL A 47 4.99 3.15 16.49
N MET A 48 4.01 2.33 16.88
CA MET A 48 2.61 2.77 17.03
C MET A 48 2.46 3.88 18.08
N ARG A 49 3.23 3.83 19.17
CA ARG A 49 3.22 4.87 20.20
C ARG A 49 3.78 6.19 19.67
N ALA A 50 4.88 6.13 18.91
CA ALA A 50 5.47 7.31 18.29
C ALA A 50 4.52 7.92 17.24
N ALA A 51 3.97 7.10 16.35
CA ALA A 51 2.96 7.49 15.36
C ALA A 51 1.74 8.17 16.02
N ARG A 52 1.20 7.59 17.10
CA ARG A 52 0.06 8.18 17.83
C ARG A 52 0.40 9.51 18.49
N LYS A 53 1.65 9.69 18.95
CA LYS A 53 2.10 10.93 19.55
C LYS A 53 2.08 12.05 18.51
N ILE A 54 2.63 11.80 17.33
CA ILE A 54 2.63 12.75 16.20
C ILE A 54 1.19 13.14 15.81
N GLY A 55 0.31 12.16 15.62
CA GLY A 55 -1.10 12.45 15.30
C GLY A 55 -1.82 13.23 16.40
N ALA A 56 -1.46 13.03 17.68
CA ALA A 56 -2.02 13.80 18.79
C ALA A 56 -1.45 15.23 18.90
N GLU A 57 -0.24 15.46 18.38
CA GLU A 57 0.42 16.77 18.29
C GLU A 57 -0.04 17.56 17.05
N GLY A 58 -0.91 16.99 16.22
CA GLY A 58 -1.45 17.61 15.01
C GLY A 58 -0.62 17.37 13.76
N GLY A 59 0.27 16.36 13.76
CA GLY A 59 0.98 15.94 12.56
C GLY A 59 0.07 15.21 11.58
N ASP A 60 0.33 15.39 10.29
CA ASP A 60 -0.44 14.82 9.19
C ASP A 60 -0.07 13.35 8.94
N ASP A 61 -0.87 12.64 8.13
CA ASP A 61 -0.66 11.21 7.85
C ASP A 61 0.73 10.91 7.23
N ILE A 62 1.32 11.88 6.52
CA ILE A 62 2.66 11.80 5.97
C ILE A 62 3.72 11.78 7.08
N ASP A 63 3.64 12.68 8.07
CA ASP A 63 4.57 12.71 9.21
C ASP A 63 4.51 11.39 10.01
N ILE A 64 3.28 10.88 10.19
CA ILE A 64 3.05 9.60 10.85
C ILE A 64 3.70 8.47 10.04
N LEU A 65 3.55 8.48 8.71
CA LEU A 65 4.18 7.49 7.83
C LEU A 65 5.71 7.56 7.89
N PHE A 66 6.31 8.75 7.85
CA PHE A 66 7.76 8.93 8.00
C PHE A 66 8.27 8.34 9.31
N GLN A 67 7.58 8.61 10.43
CA GLN A 67 7.93 8.04 11.73
C GLN A 67 7.77 6.52 11.76
N VAL A 68 6.77 5.98 11.06
CA VAL A 68 6.58 4.53 10.91
C VAL A 68 7.76 3.93 10.15
N LEU A 69 8.15 4.53 9.01
CA LEU A 69 9.28 4.07 8.19
C LEU A 69 10.63 4.16 8.94
N GLU A 70 10.82 5.22 9.71
CA GLU A 70 11.99 5.37 10.58
C GLU A 70 12.00 4.28 11.67
N GLY A 71 10.85 4.05 12.31
CA GLY A 71 10.71 3.09 13.40
C GLY A 71 10.90 1.62 12.98
N ILE A 72 10.67 1.29 11.70
CA ILE A 72 10.97 -0.03 11.13
C ILE A 72 12.40 -0.13 10.58
N GLY A 73 13.13 1.00 10.48
CA GLY A 73 14.50 1.06 9.98
C GLY A 73 14.62 0.81 8.47
N ASN A 74 13.60 1.18 7.69
CA ASN A 74 13.61 0.97 6.24
C ASN A 74 14.07 2.22 5.49
N ALA A 75 15.38 2.46 5.51
CA ALA A 75 16.01 3.63 4.88
C ALA A 75 15.66 3.77 3.38
N LYS A 76 15.58 2.65 2.65
CA LYS A 76 15.24 2.67 1.23
C LYS A 76 13.80 3.14 0.99
N ALA A 77 12.86 2.71 1.84
CA ALA A 77 11.48 3.20 1.76
C ALA A 77 11.40 4.69 2.12
N GLN A 78 12.20 5.16 3.08
CA GLN A 78 12.27 6.59 3.41
C GLN A 78 12.80 7.42 2.25
N GLU A 79 13.87 6.98 1.58
CA GLU A 79 14.40 7.66 0.41
C GLU A 79 13.37 7.77 -0.71
N VAL A 80 12.63 6.69 -1.00
CA VAL A 80 11.57 6.76 -2.01
C VAL A 80 10.45 7.71 -1.56
N LEU A 81 10.04 7.66 -0.28
CA LEU A 81 8.99 8.55 0.23
C LEU A 81 9.39 10.04 0.16
N ASP A 82 10.66 10.36 0.43
CA ASP A 82 11.20 11.72 0.37
C ASP A 82 11.19 12.31 -1.05
N ASN A 83 11.34 11.45 -2.06
CA ASN A 83 11.30 11.84 -3.48
C ASN A 83 9.88 11.84 -4.07
N LEU A 84 8.86 11.39 -3.32
CA LEU A 84 7.49 11.37 -3.80
C LEU A 84 6.83 12.74 -3.72
N ASP A 85 5.96 13.00 -4.70
CA ASP A 85 5.04 14.12 -4.62
C ASP A 85 4.11 13.95 -3.41
N VAL A 86 3.75 15.06 -2.77
CA VAL A 86 2.89 15.08 -1.57
C VAL A 86 1.58 14.34 -1.81
N LEU A 87 1.00 14.42 -3.01
CA LEU A 87 -0.24 13.69 -3.34
C LEU A 87 -0.01 12.18 -3.38
N GLU A 88 1.07 11.72 -4.02
CA GLU A 88 1.38 10.29 -4.12
C GLU A 88 1.81 9.71 -2.76
N ALA A 89 2.51 10.50 -1.94
CA ALA A 89 2.85 10.15 -0.56
C ALA A 89 1.60 10.03 0.32
N THR A 90 0.63 10.95 0.18
CA THR A 90 -0.66 10.90 0.89
C THR A 90 -1.45 9.66 0.46
N GLU A 91 -1.61 9.41 -0.85
CA GLU A 91 -2.31 8.23 -1.35
C GLU A 91 -1.66 6.93 -0.86
N PHE A 92 -0.33 6.89 -0.81
CA PHE A 92 0.41 5.75 -0.29
C PHE A 92 0.16 5.56 1.21
N ALA A 93 0.19 6.64 2.00
CA ALA A 93 -0.08 6.61 3.43
C ALA A 93 -1.49 6.07 3.71
N GLU A 94 -2.50 6.61 3.04
CA GLU A 94 -3.89 6.15 3.17
C GLU A 94 -4.04 4.67 2.80
N ALA A 95 -3.42 4.24 1.69
CA ALA A 95 -3.47 2.85 1.26
C ALA A 95 -2.75 1.91 2.24
N TYR A 96 -1.62 2.33 2.79
CA TYR A 96 -0.87 1.59 3.81
C TYR A 96 -1.65 1.45 5.11
N PHE A 97 -2.17 2.56 5.65
CA PHE A 97 -2.95 2.54 6.89
C PHE A 97 -4.27 1.77 6.71
N GLY A 98 -4.91 1.87 5.55
CA GLY A 98 -6.06 1.04 5.20
C GLY A 98 -5.74 -0.46 5.16
N ALA A 99 -4.58 -0.84 4.61
CA ALA A 99 -4.11 -2.24 4.64
C ALA A 99 -3.76 -2.71 6.07
N TYR A 100 -3.14 -1.83 6.87
CA TYR A 100 -2.83 -2.08 8.26
C TYR A 100 -4.09 -2.27 9.12
N GLU A 101 -5.11 -1.43 8.96
CA GLU A 101 -6.39 -1.58 9.62
C GLU A 101 -7.11 -2.87 9.21
N LYS A 102 -7.11 -3.22 7.92
CA LYS A 102 -7.66 -4.50 7.44
C LYS A 102 -6.95 -5.69 8.08
N MET A 103 -5.62 -5.67 8.13
CA MET A 103 -4.82 -6.71 8.79
C MET A 103 -5.14 -6.78 10.29
N ARG A 104 -5.26 -5.62 10.94
CA ARG A 104 -5.58 -5.52 12.37
C ARG A 104 -6.98 -6.06 12.68
N LYS A 105 -7.99 -5.73 11.87
CA LYS A 105 -9.35 -6.29 11.98
C LYS A 105 -9.36 -7.80 11.76
N ALA A 106 -8.66 -8.28 10.73
CA ALA A 106 -8.51 -9.71 10.47
C ALA A 106 -7.80 -10.45 11.62
N SER A 107 -6.81 -9.82 12.26
CA SER A 107 -6.05 -10.40 13.38
C SER A 107 -6.78 -10.33 14.72
N LEU A 108 -7.61 -9.32 14.94
CA LEU A 108 -8.44 -9.16 16.15
C LEU A 108 -9.69 -10.06 16.12
N GLY A 109 -10.00 -10.66 14.98
CA GLY A 109 -11.16 -11.51 14.81
C GLY A 109 -12.45 -10.73 14.93
N GLU A 110 -12.90 -10.09 13.85
CA GLU A 110 -14.34 -10.06 13.61
C GLU A 110 -14.74 -11.45 13.08
N PRO A 111 -15.49 -12.27 13.85
CA PRO A 111 -16.24 -13.36 13.28
C PRO A 111 -17.48 -12.80 12.56
N GLY A 112 -17.38 -12.53 11.27
CA GLY A 112 -18.55 -12.19 10.45
C GLY A 112 -18.12 -11.92 9.00
N SER A 113 -18.52 -12.65 7.97
CA SER A 113 -19.72 -13.45 7.79
C SER A 113 -19.35 -14.72 7.02
N SER A 114 -19.37 -15.87 7.70
CA SER A 114 -19.71 -17.12 7.04
C SER A 114 -21.22 -17.11 6.89
N SER A 115 -21.71 -16.51 5.81
CA SER A 115 -23.12 -16.59 5.41
C SER A 115 -23.16 -17.34 4.09
N LYS A 116 -23.24 -18.67 4.24
CA LYS A 116 -24.13 -19.61 3.58
C LYS A 116 -24.71 -19.23 2.22
#